data_AF-A0A2D4MMS5-F1
#
_entry.id   AF-A0A2D4MMS5-F1
#
_cell.length_a   1.000
_cell.length_b   1.000
_cell.length_c   1.000
_cell.angle_alpha   90.00
_cell.angle_beta   90.00
_cell.angle_gamma   90.00
#
_symmetry.space_group_name_H-M   'P 1'
#
loop_
_entity.id
_entity.type
_entity.pdbx_description
1 polymer ?
#
loop_
_entity_poly.entity_id
_entity_poly.type
_entity_poly.pdbx_seq_one_letter_code
_entity_poly.pdbx_strand_id
1 'polypeptide(L)'
;MRYEGFENDSSHDFWVNLGTMEVHPVGWCAINSKILVPPQTIHSKFTNWRGYLMKKLVGARTIPVDFHLKMTESMKYPFRQGMRVEVVNKACISQTRMAIVDTVIGGRLRLLYEDGDSDDDFWCHMWSPLIHPVGWSRRVGHSIKKTEKNNDMANHPTFRKIYCDAVPYLFKKVLAVYPAGGWFEEGMKLEAIDPLNPGNICVATIYKVLLDGYLMLGIDGTASESDSEWFCYHGSLHSIFPAGFCKNNDIELTPPKGYDAKIFSWASYLDKTKSKSAPARLFNVDCPNHGFKVGVKIEAVDLMEPRLICVATVKRIVHRLLRIHFDGWDSEYDQWVDCESPDIYPVGWCELIGYQLQPPVTTGEKNK
;
A
#
# COMPACT_ATOMS: atom_id res chain seq x y z
N MET A 1 -15.30 6.18 23.48
CA MET A 1 -16.74 6.35 23.75
C MET A 1 -16.93 6.67 25.21
N ARG A 2 -17.88 7.55 25.51
CA ARG A 2 -18.33 7.86 26.88
C ARG A 2 -19.84 7.63 26.95
N TYR A 3 -20.31 6.91 27.96
CA TYR A 3 -21.75 6.73 28.16
C TYR A 3 -22.41 8.04 28.57
N GLU A 4 -23.60 8.30 28.02
CA GLU A 4 -24.45 9.41 28.44
C GLU A 4 -24.79 9.32 29.93
N GLY A 5 -24.65 10.45 30.63
CA GLY A 5 -24.85 10.57 32.08
C GLY A 5 -23.57 10.64 32.90
N PHE A 6 -22.40 10.29 32.35
CA PHE A 6 -21.10 10.53 33.01
C PHE A 6 -20.64 12.00 32.91
N GLU A 7 -21.18 12.77 31.96
CA GLU A 7 -20.84 14.18 31.75
C GLU A 7 -19.32 14.36 31.53
N ASN A 8 -18.62 15.00 32.48
CA ASN A 8 -17.18 15.25 32.40
C ASN A 8 -16.32 14.10 32.94
N ASP A 9 -16.93 13.09 33.58
CA ASP A 9 -16.22 11.95 34.15
C ASP A 9 -15.72 10.99 33.06
N SER A 10 -14.40 10.87 32.93
CA SER A 10 -13.73 9.99 31.97
C SER A 10 -13.34 8.63 32.55
N SER A 11 -13.68 8.33 33.81
CA SER A 11 -13.25 7.11 34.51
C SER A 11 -13.76 5.81 33.87
N HIS A 12 -14.83 5.91 33.07
CA HIS A 12 -15.44 4.80 32.35
C HIS A 12 -15.41 5.01 30.83
N ASP A 13 -14.52 5.86 30.33
CA ASP A 13 -14.29 5.98 28.88
C ASP A 13 -13.66 4.69 28.35
N PHE A 14 -14.11 4.25 27.18
CA PHE A 14 -13.64 3.01 26.56
C PHE A 14 -13.47 3.15 25.05
N TRP A 15 -12.58 2.35 24.47
CA TRP A 15 -12.38 2.29 23.02
C TRP A 15 -13.32 1.28 22.38
N VAL A 16 -13.77 1.57 21.17
CA VAL A 16 -14.56 0.65 20.33
C VAL A 16 -14.17 0.87 18.88
N ASN A 17 -14.03 -0.22 18.13
CA ASN A 17 -13.90 -0.15 16.69
C ASN A 17 -15.29 0.11 16.08
N LEU A 18 -15.42 1.17 15.27
CA LEU A 18 -16.71 1.56 14.70
C LEU A 18 -17.28 0.55 13.70
N GLY A 19 -16.45 -0.36 13.19
CA GLY A 19 -16.92 -1.42 12.29
C GLY A 19 -17.44 -2.67 12.99
N THR A 20 -17.50 -2.70 14.31
CA THR A 20 -18.19 -3.80 15.02
C THR A 20 -19.70 -3.68 14.83
N MET A 21 -20.38 -4.83 14.85
CA MET A 21 -21.85 -4.88 14.77
C MET A 21 -22.54 -4.47 16.09
N GLU A 22 -21.80 -3.91 17.05
CA GLU A 22 -22.32 -3.50 18.37
C GLU A 22 -22.68 -2.01 18.43
N VAL A 23 -22.21 -1.20 17.47
CA VAL A 23 -22.51 0.24 17.39
C VAL A 23 -23.71 0.47 16.47
N HIS A 24 -24.73 1.19 16.92
CA HIS A 24 -25.96 1.40 16.15
C HIS A 24 -26.44 2.86 16.19
N PRO A 25 -27.23 3.30 15.19
CA PRO A 25 -27.88 4.61 15.23
C PRO A 25 -28.86 4.73 16.39
N VAL A 26 -28.99 5.95 16.91
CA VAL A 26 -30.02 6.29 17.89
C VAL A 26 -31.39 5.92 17.31
N GLY A 27 -32.17 5.13 18.05
CA GLY A 27 -33.48 4.60 17.62
C GLY A 27 -33.46 3.12 17.24
N TRP A 28 -32.28 2.53 16.96
CA TRP A 28 -32.17 1.12 16.58
C TRP A 28 -32.76 0.16 17.63
N CYS A 29 -32.52 0.41 18.92
CA CYS A 29 -33.06 -0.41 20.00
C CYS A 29 -34.59 -0.45 19.98
N ALA A 30 -35.25 0.71 19.81
CA ALA A 30 -36.70 0.79 19.78
C ALA A 30 -37.30 0.02 18.59
N ILE A 31 -36.65 0.10 17.42
CA ILE A 31 -37.06 -0.64 16.22
C ILE A 31 -36.93 -2.16 16.42
N ASN A 32 -35.89 -2.60 17.14
CA ASN A 32 -35.59 -4.03 17.34
C ASN A 32 -36.12 -4.58 18.68
N SER A 33 -37.06 -3.88 19.32
CA SER A 33 -37.64 -4.27 20.61
C SER A 33 -36.60 -4.56 21.70
N LYS A 34 -35.49 -3.81 21.68
CA LYS A 34 -34.45 -3.81 22.71
C LYS A 34 -34.64 -2.61 23.64
N ILE A 35 -34.23 -2.77 24.89
CA ILE A 35 -34.32 -1.73 25.92
C ILE A 35 -32.98 -1.03 26.10
N LEU A 36 -33.03 0.29 26.33
CA LEU A 36 -31.87 1.05 26.79
C LEU A 36 -31.79 0.96 28.30
N VAL A 37 -30.66 0.51 28.83
CA VAL A 37 -30.42 0.35 30.26
C VAL A 37 -29.25 1.24 30.66
N PRO A 38 -29.41 2.14 31.66
CA PRO A 38 -28.31 2.98 32.11
C PRO A 38 -27.23 2.12 32.83
N PRO A 39 -25.94 2.48 32.72
CA PRO A 39 -24.87 1.78 33.42
C PRO A 39 -25.10 1.77 34.93
N GLN A 40 -24.77 0.64 35.58
CA GLN A 40 -25.05 0.43 37.01
C GLN A 40 -24.40 1.48 37.91
N THR A 41 -23.28 2.06 37.52
CA THR A 41 -22.57 3.10 38.27
C THR A 41 -23.30 4.45 38.29
N ILE A 42 -24.14 4.72 37.29
CA ILE A 42 -24.88 5.99 37.18
C ILE A 42 -26.40 5.83 37.20
N HIS A 43 -26.94 4.60 37.26
CA HIS A 43 -28.37 4.33 37.15
C HIS A 43 -29.25 5.16 38.11
N SER A 44 -28.74 5.45 39.31
CA SER A 44 -29.41 6.24 40.36
C SER A 44 -29.22 7.75 40.22
N LYS A 45 -28.37 8.22 39.30
CA LYS A 45 -28.06 9.65 39.10
C LYS A 45 -29.25 10.45 38.59
N PHE A 46 -30.13 9.82 37.81
CA PHE A 46 -31.35 10.43 37.29
C PHE A 46 -32.56 9.52 37.55
N THR A 47 -33.64 10.10 38.07
CA THR A 47 -34.92 9.39 38.24
C THR A 47 -35.69 9.30 36.92
N ASN A 48 -35.60 10.34 36.06
CA ASN A 48 -36.26 10.39 34.75
C ASN A 48 -35.25 10.35 33.60
N TRP A 49 -34.72 9.15 33.32
CA TRP A 49 -33.80 8.91 32.21
C TRP A 49 -34.36 9.30 30.84
N ARG A 50 -35.66 9.13 30.60
CA ARG A 50 -36.32 9.55 29.36
C ARG A 50 -36.20 11.06 29.15
N GLY A 51 -36.50 11.85 30.19
CA GLY A 51 -36.39 13.31 30.13
C GLY A 51 -34.95 13.78 29.95
N TYR A 52 -33.99 13.12 30.61
CA TYR A 52 -32.56 13.39 30.44
C TYR A 52 -32.12 13.14 28.98
N LEU A 53 -32.40 11.95 28.44
CA LEU A 53 -32.00 11.58 27.07
C LEU A 53 -32.66 12.48 26.02
N MET A 54 -33.93 12.84 26.17
CA MET A 54 -34.59 13.77 25.24
C MET A 54 -33.87 15.13 25.20
N LYS A 55 -33.42 15.66 26.33
CA LYS A 55 -32.66 16.93 26.36
C LYS A 55 -31.31 16.80 25.68
N LYS A 56 -30.62 15.66 25.81
CA LYS A 56 -29.28 15.43 25.24
C LYS A 56 -29.30 15.08 23.75
N LEU A 57 -30.33 14.35 23.31
CA LEU A 57 -30.38 13.79 21.95
C LEU A 57 -31.12 14.67 20.93
N VAL A 58 -31.92 15.65 21.38
CA VAL A 58 -32.59 16.58 20.46
C VAL A 58 -31.56 17.41 19.69
N GLY A 59 -31.58 17.29 18.36
CA GLY A 59 -30.63 17.94 17.46
C GLY A 59 -29.24 17.30 17.40
N ALA A 60 -29.01 16.23 18.17
CA ALA A 60 -27.74 15.51 18.15
C ALA A 60 -27.57 14.72 16.84
N ARG A 61 -26.32 14.59 16.39
CA ARG A 61 -25.97 13.74 15.24
C ARG A 61 -25.86 12.29 15.69
N THR A 62 -26.22 11.37 14.80
CA THR A 62 -26.00 9.92 14.99
C THR A 62 -25.41 9.32 13.71
N ILE A 63 -24.96 8.07 13.79
CA ILE A 63 -24.41 7.35 12.65
C ILE A 63 -25.50 7.12 11.58
N PRO A 64 -25.18 7.14 10.27
CA PRO A 64 -26.16 6.81 9.23
C PRO A 64 -26.79 5.43 9.43
N VAL A 65 -28.08 5.29 9.12
CA VAL A 65 -28.82 4.03 9.30
C VAL A 65 -28.30 2.88 8.43
N ASP A 66 -27.66 3.20 7.32
CA ASP A 66 -27.07 2.28 6.35
C ASP A 66 -25.54 2.15 6.50
N PHE A 67 -24.96 2.66 7.60
CA PHE A 67 -23.51 2.69 7.79
C PHE A 67 -22.86 1.30 7.70
N HIS A 68 -23.34 0.35 8.50
CA HIS A 68 -22.79 -1.02 8.50
C HIS A 68 -23.04 -1.75 7.19
N LEU A 69 -24.17 -1.48 6.54
CA LEU A 69 -24.47 -2.04 5.22
C LEU A 69 -23.43 -1.56 4.19
N LYS A 70 -23.19 -0.26 4.11
CA LYS A 70 -22.17 0.34 3.22
C LYS A 70 -20.77 -0.16 3.53
N MET A 71 -20.45 -0.33 4.81
CA MET A 71 -19.16 -0.89 5.22
C MET A 71 -19.01 -2.33 4.74
N THR A 72 -19.98 -3.21 4.98
CA THR A 72 -19.96 -4.59 4.48
C THR A 72 -19.90 -4.64 2.96
N GLU A 73 -20.57 -3.74 2.25
CA GLU A 73 -20.48 -3.62 0.79
C GLU A 73 -19.08 -3.21 0.33
N SER A 74 -18.43 -2.25 1.00
CA SER A 74 -17.06 -1.84 0.67
C SER A 74 -16.00 -2.94 0.93
N MET A 75 -16.33 -3.92 1.77
CA MET A 75 -15.47 -5.08 2.06
C MET A 75 -15.73 -6.25 1.10
N LYS A 76 -16.54 -6.06 0.05
CA LYS A 76 -16.71 -7.05 -1.01
C LYS A 76 -15.58 -6.91 -2.02
N TYR A 77 -14.64 -7.84 -1.94
CA TYR A 77 -13.48 -7.91 -2.83
C TYR A 77 -13.81 -8.73 -4.08
N PRO A 78 -13.42 -8.29 -5.29
CA PRO A 78 -13.81 -8.98 -6.52
C PRO A 78 -12.86 -10.14 -6.90
N PHE A 79 -11.61 -10.10 -6.43
CA PHE A 79 -10.69 -11.24 -6.55
C PHE A 79 -11.16 -12.41 -5.69
N ARG A 80 -10.97 -13.63 -6.18
CA ARG A 80 -11.38 -14.88 -5.54
C ARG A 80 -10.24 -15.89 -5.57
N GLN A 81 -10.23 -16.79 -4.58
CA GLN A 81 -9.32 -17.93 -4.55
C GLN A 81 -9.42 -18.73 -5.85
N GLY A 82 -8.28 -19.13 -6.41
CA GLY A 82 -8.18 -19.87 -7.68
C GLY A 82 -8.08 -18.99 -8.92
N MET A 83 -8.17 -17.66 -8.80
CA MET A 83 -7.90 -16.77 -9.93
C MET A 83 -6.41 -16.71 -10.25
N ARG A 84 -6.06 -16.78 -11.55
CA ARG A 84 -4.67 -16.64 -12.03
C ARG A 84 -4.34 -15.19 -12.37
N VAL A 85 -3.12 -14.79 -12.05
CA VAL A 85 -2.54 -13.47 -12.32
C VAL A 85 -1.08 -13.61 -12.77
N GLU A 86 -0.58 -12.60 -13.46
CA GLU A 86 0.87 -12.38 -13.61
C GLU A 86 1.31 -11.44 -12.50
N VAL A 87 2.39 -11.75 -11.78
CA VAL A 87 2.95 -10.91 -10.71
C VAL A 87 4.47 -10.83 -10.85
N VAL A 88 5.09 -9.73 -10.42
CA VAL A 88 6.56 -9.62 -10.40
C VAL A 88 7.21 -10.81 -9.68
N ASN A 89 8.29 -11.33 -10.24
CA ASN A 89 9.04 -12.42 -9.63
C ASN A 89 10.01 -11.86 -8.56
N LYS A 90 9.76 -12.14 -7.28
CA LYS A 90 10.63 -11.71 -6.17
C LYS A 90 12.11 -12.10 -6.34
N ALA A 91 12.37 -13.25 -6.97
CA ALA A 91 13.74 -13.74 -7.19
C ALA A 91 14.43 -13.07 -8.41
N CYS A 92 13.66 -12.39 -9.26
CA CYS A 92 14.17 -11.73 -10.47
C CYS A 92 13.14 -10.69 -10.94
N ILE A 93 13.24 -9.47 -10.41
CA ILE A 93 12.21 -8.42 -10.53
C ILE A 93 12.02 -7.88 -11.96
N SER A 94 12.91 -8.25 -12.89
CA SER A 94 12.82 -7.87 -14.30
C SER A 94 11.83 -8.70 -15.12
N GLN A 95 11.26 -9.75 -14.52
CA GLN A 95 10.25 -10.60 -15.13
C GLN A 95 9.04 -10.79 -14.21
N THR A 96 7.90 -11.05 -14.83
CA THR A 96 6.72 -11.56 -14.12
C THR A 96 6.78 -13.09 -14.03
N ARG A 97 5.95 -13.65 -13.16
CA ARG A 97 5.76 -15.07 -12.93
C ARG A 97 4.27 -15.33 -12.72
N MET A 98 3.80 -16.49 -13.18
CA MET A 98 2.40 -16.89 -13.00
C MET A 98 2.14 -17.20 -11.53
N ALA A 99 1.03 -16.69 -10.99
CA ALA A 99 0.61 -16.97 -9.63
C ALA A 99 -0.91 -17.13 -9.53
N ILE A 100 -1.35 -17.81 -8.47
CA ILE A 100 -2.76 -18.05 -8.16
C ILE A 100 -3.11 -17.36 -6.86
N VAL A 101 -4.27 -16.71 -6.83
CA VAL A 101 -4.86 -16.17 -5.60
C VAL A 101 -5.19 -17.32 -4.66
N ASP A 102 -4.50 -17.38 -3.53
CA ASP A 102 -4.71 -18.36 -2.48
C ASP A 102 -5.70 -17.85 -1.42
N THR A 103 -5.43 -16.66 -0.90
CA THR A 103 -6.20 -16.06 0.18
C THR A 103 -6.51 -14.60 -0.15
N VAL A 104 -7.72 -14.15 0.21
CA VAL A 104 -8.14 -12.74 0.11
C VAL A 104 -8.59 -12.28 1.49
N ILE A 105 -7.93 -11.27 2.04
CA ILE A 105 -8.22 -10.71 3.37
C ILE A 105 -8.08 -9.19 3.33
N GLY A 106 -9.16 -8.46 3.61
CA GLY A 106 -9.12 -6.99 3.58
C GLY A 106 -8.79 -6.38 2.21
N GLY A 107 -8.94 -7.14 1.12
CA GLY A 107 -8.48 -6.74 -0.20
C GLY A 107 -6.99 -6.99 -0.47
N ARG A 108 -6.24 -7.46 0.53
CA ARG A 108 -4.91 -8.05 0.34
C ARG A 108 -5.04 -9.46 -0.21
N LEU A 109 -4.17 -9.78 -1.15
CA LEU A 109 -4.06 -11.06 -1.82
C LEU A 109 -2.79 -11.75 -1.32
N ARG A 110 -2.93 -13.00 -0.89
CA ARG A 110 -1.82 -13.94 -0.83
C ARG A 110 -1.81 -14.70 -2.16
N LEU A 111 -0.73 -14.56 -2.91
CA LEU A 111 -0.53 -15.26 -4.17
C LEU A 111 0.48 -16.39 -3.97
N LEU A 112 0.26 -17.53 -4.61
CA LEU A 112 1.22 -18.64 -4.68
C LEU A 112 1.69 -18.79 -6.12
N TYR A 113 3.00 -18.85 -6.35
CA TYR A 113 3.51 -19.08 -7.70
C TYR A 113 3.14 -20.48 -8.21
N GLU A 114 2.78 -20.59 -9.49
CA GLU A 114 2.31 -21.87 -10.07
C GLU A 114 3.36 -22.97 -10.05
N ASP A 115 4.64 -22.60 -10.19
CA ASP A 115 5.81 -23.48 -10.24
C ASP A 115 6.66 -23.42 -8.96
N GLY A 116 6.14 -22.79 -7.89
CA GLY A 116 6.80 -22.67 -6.58
C GLY A 116 6.21 -23.60 -5.52
N ASP A 117 6.68 -23.43 -4.28
CA ASP A 117 6.23 -24.18 -3.11
C ASP A 117 5.25 -23.35 -2.24
N SER A 118 4.69 -23.95 -1.17
CA SER A 118 3.64 -23.31 -0.36
C SER A 118 4.11 -22.10 0.45
N ASP A 119 5.43 -22.00 0.62
CA ASP A 119 6.12 -20.95 1.36
C ASP A 119 6.67 -19.85 0.42
N ASP A 120 6.69 -20.10 -0.90
CA ASP A 120 7.06 -19.13 -1.93
C ASP A 120 5.84 -18.28 -2.31
N ASP A 121 5.36 -17.50 -1.33
CA ASP A 121 4.17 -16.65 -1.47
C ASP A 121 4.49 -15.20 -1.85
N PHE A 122 3.48 -14.46 -2.31
CA PHE A 122 3.55 -13.05 -2.62
C PHE A 122 2.33 -12.33 -2.05
N TRP A 123 2.56 -11.47 -1.05
CA TRP A 123 1.53 -10.64 -0.44
C TRP A 123 1.48 -9.26 -1.11
N CYS A 124 0.28 -8.81 -1.49
CA CYS A 124 0.07 -7.46 -1.98
C CYS A 124 -1.40 -7.04 -1.89
N HIS A 125 -1.71 -5.75 -1.99
CA HIS A 125 -3.10 -5.33 -2.18
C HIS A 125 -3.59 -5.64 -3.61
N MET A 126 -4.90 -5.85 -3.79
CA MET A 126 -5.52 -6.08 -5.12
C MET A 126 -5.35 -4.94 -6.14
N TRP A 127 -4.90 -3.76 -5.68
CA TRP A 127 -4.59 -2.59 -6.50
C TRP A 127 -3.09 -2.36 -6.64
N SER A 128 -2.27 -3.32 -6.20
CA SER A 128 -0.83 -3.25 -6.35
C SER A 128 -0.46 -3.10 -7.83
N PRO A 129 0.50 -2.21 -8.16
CA PRO A 129 1.01 -2.08 -9.53
C PRO A 129 1.84 -3.28 -9.98
N LEU A 130 2.11 -4.24 -9.08
CA LEU A 130 2.96 -5.41 -9.33
C LEU A 130 2.18 -6.63 -9.83
N ILE A 131 0.85 -6.55 -9.89
CA ILE A 131 -0.03 -7.63 -10.38
C ILE A 131 -0.75 -7.20 -11.66
N HIS A 132 -0.90 -8.15 -12.58
CA HIS A 132 -1.42 -7.91 -13.91
C HIS A 132 -2.31 -9.07 -14.39
N PRO A 133 -3.25 -8.81 -15.32
CA PRO A 133 -4.05 -9.88 -15.93
C PRO A 133 -3.18 -10.78 -16.80
N VAL A 134 -3.57 -12.05 -16.92
CA VAL A 134 -2.90 -13.02 -17.79
C VAL A 134 -2.82 -12.51 -19.24
N GLY A 135 -1.63 -12.62 -19.83
CA GLY A 135 -1.26 -12.07 -21.13
C GLY A 135 -0.76 -10.62 -21.11
N TRP A 136 -0.71 -9.96 -19.94
CA TRP A 136 -0.20 -8.58 -19.83
C TRP A 136 1.25 -8.48 -20.29
N SER A 137 2.15 -9.34 -19.79
CA SER A 137 3.59 -9.23 -20.08
C SER A 137 3.86 -9.34 -21.57
N ARG A 138 3.22 -10.32 -22.23
CA ARG A 138 3.28 -10.47 -23.69
C ARG A 138 2.74 -9.25 -24.42
N ARG A 139 1.61 -8.69 -23.96
CA ARG A 139 0.99 -7.52 -24.59
C ARG A 139 1.87 -6.29 -24.47
N VAL A 140 2.46 -6.03 -23.31
CA VAL A 140 3.26 -4.82 -23.10
C VAL A 140 4.72 -4.96 -23.55
N GLY A 141 5.20 -6.18 -23.77
CA GLY A 141 6.60 -6.48 -24.10
C GLY A 141 7.51 -6.66 -22.89
N HIS A 142 6.92 -6.96 -21.72
CA HIS A 142 7.62 -7.31 -20.48
C HIS A 142 7.99 -8.79 -20.48
N SER A 143 9.12 -9.13 -19.86
CA SER A 143 9.58 -10.51 -19.71
C SER A 143 8.68 -11.30 -18.76
N ILE A 144 8.45 -12.58 -19.07
CA ILE A 144 7.69 -13.50 -18.21
C ILE A 144 8.47 -14.81 -18.08
N LYS A 145 8.61 -15.31 -16.84
CA LYS A 145 9.22 -16.60 -16.55
C LYS A 145 8.44 -17.69 -17.26
N LYS A 146 9.13 -18.57 -17.99
CA LYS A 146 8.51 -19.75 -18.58
C LYS A 146 8.13 -20.71 -17.46
N THR A 147 6.86 -21.08 -17.37
CA THR A 147 6.38 -22.07 -16.40
C THR A 147 6.98 -23.43 -16.71
N GLU A 148 7.81 -23.95 -15.81
CA GLU A 148 8.17 -25.36 -15.80
C GLU A 148 7.05 -26.12 -15.08
N LYS A 149 6.61 -27.26 -15.63
CA LYS A 149 5.56 -28.06 -15.00
C LYS A 149 6.11 -28.69 -13.72
N ASN A 150 5.86 -28.04 -12.58
CA ASN A 150 6.19 -28.60 -11.28
C ASN A 150 4.91 -29.17 -10.63
N ASN A 151 4.96 -30.43 -10.19
CA ASN A 151 3.78 -31.18 -9.74
C ASN A 151 3.50 -31.07 -8.24
N ASP A 152 4.37 -30.42 -7.47
CA ASP A 152 4.31 -30.42 -6.01
C ASP A 152 3.08 -29.69 -5.47
N MET A 153 2.59 -28.69 -6.20
CA MET A 153 1.44 -27.88 -5.80
C MET A 153 0.08 -28.49 -6.18
N ALA A 154 0.04 -29.58 -6.96
CA ALA A 154 -1.21 -30.18 -7.44
C ALA A 154 -2.14 -30.66 -6.30
N ASN A 155 -1.57 -30.94 -5.13
CA ASN A 155 -2.30 -31.38 -3.95
C ASN A 155 -2.80 -30.24 -3.06
N HIS A 156 -2.37 -28.99 -3.27
CA HIS A 156 -2.77 -27.86 -2.43
C HIS A 156 -4.27 -27.51 -2.65
N PRO A 157 -5.06 -27.15 -1.62
CA PRO A 157 -6.50 -26.91 -1.77
C PRO A 157 -6.87 -25.85 -2.81
N THR A 158 -6.08 -24.77 -2.86
CA THR A 158 -6.20 -23.71 -3.89
C THR A 158 -6.05 -24.27 -5.28
N PHE A 159 -5.30 -25.37 -5.42
CA PHE A 159 -4.94 -25.97 -6.69
C PHE A 159 -5.88 -27.10 -7.16
N ARG A 160 -6.85 -27.48 -6.33
CA ARG A 160 -7.86 -28.51 -6.65
C ARG A 160 -9.14 -27.93 -7.27
N LYS A 161 -9.31 -26.61 -7.24
CA LYS A 161 -10.49 -25.91 -7.77
C LYS A 161 -10.29 -25.55 -9.25
N ILE A 162 -11.39 -25.38 -9.98
CA ILE A 162 -11.35 -24.87 -11.36
C ILE A 162 -10.78 -23.45 -11.31
N TYR A 163 -9.62 -23.26 -11.93
CA TYR A 163 -9.00 -21.95 -12.06
C TYR A 163 -9.58 -21.19 -13.24
N CYS A 164 -9.73 -19.89 -13.08
CA CYS A 164 -9.98 -18.97 -14.18
C CYS A 164 -8.93 -17.86 -14.15
N ASP A 165 -8.69 -17.24 -15.30
CA ASP A 165 -7.86 -16.04 -15.35
C ASP A 165 -8.61 -14.88 -14.70
N ALA A 166 -7.92 -14.12 -13.84
CA ALA A 166 -8.47 -12.87 -13.35
C ALA A 166 -8.73 -11.95 -14.53
N VAL A 167 -9.99 -11.54 -14.69
CA VAL A 167 -10.40 -10.72 -15.82
C VAL A 167 -9.81 -9.31 -15.74
N PRO A 168 -9.38 -8.70 -16.87
CA PRO A 168 -8.61 -7.45 -16.85
C PRO A 168 -9.26 -6.26 -16.12
N TYR A 169 -10.60 -6.20 -16.06
CA TYR A 169 -11.29 -5.09 -15.39
C TYR A 169 -11.20 -5.13 -13.86
N LEU A 170 -10.71 -6.22 -13.26
CA LEU A 170 -10.47 -6.33 -11.82
C LEU A 170 -9.25 -5.52 -11.36
N PHE A 171 -8.30 -5.29 -12.26
CA PHE A 171 -7.04 -4.62 -11.96
C PHE A 171 -7.23 -3.11 -11.94
N LYS A 172 -6.51 -2.42 -11.05
CA LYS A 172 -6.49 -0.97 -11.01
C LYS A 172 -5.99 -0.46 -12.37
N LYS A 173 -6.83 0.31 -13.06
CA LYS A 173 -6.46 0.90 -14.35
C LYS A 173 -5.39 1.94 -14.14
N VAL A 174 -4.35 1.85 -14.95
CA VAL A 174 -3.31 2.88 -15.08
C VAL A 174 -3.46 3.48 -16.48
N LEU A 175 -3.48 4.81 -16.56
CA LEU A 175 -3.67 5.52 -17.84
C LEU A 175 -2.33 6.06 -18.31
N ALA A 176 -1.89 5.62 -19.49
CA ALA A 176 -0.77 6.23 -20.18
C ALA A 176 -1.22 7.59 -20.75
N VAL A 177 -0.62 8.67 -20.26
CA VAL A 177 -0.80 10.01 -20.81
C VAL A 177 0.46 10.34 -21.61
N TYR A 178 0.33 10.50 -22.93
CA TYR A 178 1.43 10.86 -23.82
C TYR A 178 1.44 12.37 -24.06
N PRO A 179 2.22 13.16 -23.29
CA PRO A 179 2.26 14.61 -23.46
C PRO A 179 2.87 15.01 -24.81
N ALA A 180 2.45 16.17 -25.31
CA ALA A 180 3.07 16.78 -26.47
C ALA A 180 4.58 17.03 -26.23
N GLY A 181 5.40 16.81 -27.27
CA GLY A 181 6.85 17.02 -27.22
C GLY A 181 7.70 15.75 -27.04
N GLY A 182 7.11 14.56 -27.15
CA GLY A 182 7.81 13.27 -27.05
C GLY A 182 7.60 12.60 -25.69
N TRP A 183 7.93 11.30 -25.62
CA TRP A 183 7.79 10.45 -24.44
C TRP A 183 9.14 10.19 -23.77
N PHE A 184 9.16 9.34 -22.74
CA PHE A 184 10.41 8.79 -22.21
C PHE A 184 11.14 7.99 -23.29
N GLU A 185 12.48 8.03 -23.24
CA GLU A 185 13.37 7.35 -24.18
C GLU A 185 14.43 6.55 -23.42
N GLU A 186 14.94 5.50 -24.06
CA GLU A 186 16.04 4.70 -23.54
C GLU A 186 17.30 5.58 -23.31
N GLY A 187 18.00 5.34 -22.21
CA GLY A 187 19.16 6.11 -21.78
C GLY A 187 18.82 7.41 -21.02
N MET A 188 17.55 7.82 -20.94
CA MET A 188 17.17 8.94 -20.08
C MET A 188 17.38 8.59 -18.60
N LYS A 189 17.89 9.56 -17.83
CA LYS A 189 18.12 9.43 -16.39
C LYS A 189 17.06 10.14 -15.54
N LEU A 190 16.74 9.57 -14.39
CA LEU A 190 15.73 10.06 -13.46
C LEU A 190 16.06 9.62 -12.02
N GLU A 191 15.23 10.02 -11.07
CA GLU A 191 15.27 9.52 -9.69
C GLU A 191 14.13 8.53 -9.48
N ALA A 192 14.34 7.43 -8.77
CA ALA A 192 13.30 6.43 -8.51
C ALA A 192 13.42 5.83 -7.10
N ILE A 193 12.29 5.46 -6.50
CA ILE A 193 12.29 4.62 -5.30
C ILE A 193 12.86 3.26 -5.68
N ASP A 194 13.83 2.76 -4.92
CA ASP A 194 14.39 1.43 -5.13
C ASP A 194 13.38 0.35 -4.66
N PRO A 195 12.89 -0.52 -5.56
CA PRO A 195 11.92 -1.55 -5.18
C PRO A 195 12.50 -2.62 -4.25
N LEU A 196 13.82 -2.76 -4.17
CA LEU A 196 14.52 -3.68 -3.25
C LEU A 196 14.96 -2.98 -1.96
N ASN A 197 14.85 -1.65 -1.90
CA ASN A 197 15.07 -0.87 -0.69
C ASN A 197 14.20 0.41 -0.72
N PRO A 198 12.91 0.31 -0.34
CA PRO A 198 11.95 1.41 -0.46
C PRO A 198 12.27 2.61 0.46
N GLY A 199 13.26 2.47 1.33
CA GLY A 199 13.85 3.59 2.07
C GLY A 199 14.73 4.51 1.22
N ASN A 200 15.13 4.10 0.02
CA ASN A 200 16.04 4.85 -0.83
C ASN A 200 15.34 5.40 -2.06
N ILE A 201 15.65 6.66 -2.39
CA ILE A 201 15.43 7.21 -3.73
C ILE A 201 16.81 7.30 -4.38
N CYS A 202 16.97 6.66 -5.53
CA CYS A 202 18.27 6.48 -6.18
C CYS A 202 18.27 7.14 -7.56
N VAL A 203 19.47 7.34 -8.09
CA VAL A 203 19.69 7.62 -9.52
C VAL A 203 19.35 6.37 -10.34
N ALA A 204 18.50 6.53 -11.35
CA ALA A 204 18.05 5.44 -12.21
C ALA A 204 18.13 5.81 -13.70
N THR A 205 18.23 4.80 -14.55
CA THR A 205 18.23 4.92 -16.01
C THR A 205 17.07 4.13 -16.61
N ILE A 206 16.44 4.69 -17.65
CA ILE A 206 15.47 3.98 -18.49
C ILE A 206 16.24 3.08 -19.45
N TYR A 207 16.11 1.77 -19.28
CA TYR A 207 16.75 0.79 -20.15
C TYR A 207 15.85 0.33 -21.31
N LYS A 208 14.53 0.34 -21.10
CA LYS A 208 13.57 -0.07 -22.14
C LYS A 208 12.25 0.67 -21.98
N VAL A 209 11.67 1.12 -23.09
CA VAL A 209 10.31 1.65 -23.13
C VAL A 209 9.37 0.56 -23.62
N LEU A 210 8.38 0.21 -22.80
CA LEU A 210 7.37 -0.80 -23.11
C LEU A 210 6.09 -0.15 -23.66
N LEU A 211 5.16 -0.97 -24.13
CA LEU A 211 3.83 -0.49 -24.53
C LEU A 211 3.01 -0.08 -23.29
N ASP A 212 1.89 0.60 -23.51
CA ASP A 212 0.95 1.07 -22.48
C ASP A 212 1.61 1.92 -21.38
N GLY A 213 2.72 2.63 -21.68
CA GLY A 213 3.34 3.57 -20.75
C GLY A 213 4.26 2.95 -19.69
N TYR A 214 4.54 1.66 -19.77
CA TYR A 214 5.48 0.97 -18.88
C TYR A 214 6.94 1.22 -19.28
N LEU A 215 7.83 1.21 -18.30
CA LEU A 215 9.26 1.51 -18.43
C LEU A 215 10.06 0.48 -17.63
N MET A 216 11.08 -0.10 -18.24
CA MET A 216 12.10 -0.86 -17.52
C MET A 216 13.20 0.09 -17.08
N LEU A 217 13.39 0.17 -15.77
CA LEU A 217 14.36 1.02 -15.09
C LEU A 217 15.45 0.15 -14.47
N GLY A 218 16.63 0.71 -14.28
CA GLY A 218 17.67 0.11 -13.45
C GLY A 218 18.30 1.17 -12.57
N ILE A 219 18.65 0.79 -11.34
CA ILE A 219 19.36 1.67 -10.42
C ILE A 219 20.83 1.72 -10.85
N ASP A 220 21.37 2.93 -11.02
CA ASP A 220 22.70 3.11 -11.59
C ASP A 220 23.78 2.57 -10.63
N GLY A 221 24.63 1.67 -11.13
CA GLY A 221 25.75 1.09 -10.38
C GLY A 221 25.42 -0.17 -9.57
N THR A 222 24.14 -0.53 -9.46
CA THR A 222 23.74 -1.89 -9.05
C THR A 222 23.36 -2.72 -10.26
N ALA A 223 22.61 -2.14 -11.21
CA ALA A 223 22.28 -2.80 -12.47
C ALA A 223 23.55 -3.09 -13.28
N SER A 224 23.84 -4.37 -13.45
CA SER A 224 24.80 -4.94 -14.39
C SER A 224 24.34 -4.69 -15.84
N GLU A 225 25.19 -4.99 -16.81
CA GLU A 225 24.78 -5.00 -18.23
C GLU A 225 23.70 -6.07 -18.53
N SER A 226 23.37 -6.94 -17.55
CA SER A 226 22.30 -7.91 -17.66
C SER A 226 20.95 -7.32 -17.27
N ASP A 227 19.89 -7.77 -17.96
CA ASP A 227 18.51 -7.31 -17.76
C ASP A 227 17.89 -7.83 -16.45
N SER A 228 18.58 -8.66 -15.66
CA SER A 228 18.03 -9.31 -14.45
C SER A 228 17.75 -8.35 -13.30
N GLU A 229 18.40 -7.19 -13.27
CA GLU A 229 18.29 -6.19 -12.20
C GLU A 229 17.38 -5.02 -12.58
N TRP A 230 16.76 -5.08 -13.76
CA TRP A 230 15.79 -4.06 -14.16
C TRP A 230 14.47 -4.29 -13.45
N PHE A 231 13.71 -3.23 -13.23
CA PHE A 231 12.38 -3.28 -12.63
C PHE A 231 11.42 -2.43 -13.45
N CYS A 232 10.13 -2.81 -13.41
CA CYS A 232 9.10 -2.18 -14.21
C CYS A 232 8.31 -1.16 -13.40
N TYR A 233 8.25 0.08 -13.87
CA TYR A 233 7.29 1.08 -13.40
C TYR A 233 6.50 1.65 -14.58
N HIS A 234 5.26 2.06 -14.31
CA HIS A 234 4.49 2.83 -15.27
C HIS A 234 4.82 4.32 -15.14
N GLY A 235 4.95 5.05 -16.26
CA GLY A 235 5.37 6.46 -16.28
C GLY A 235 4.45 7.43 -15.53
N SER A 236 3.23 7.01 -15.19
CA SER A 236 2.29 7.79 -14.36
C SER A 236 2.38 7.51 -12.85
N LEU A 237 3.22 6.55 -12.42
CA LEU A 237 3.37 6.22 -11.00
C LEU A 237 4.15 7.30 -10.26
N HIS A 238 3.88 7.43 -8.97
CA HIS A 238 4.50 8.40 -8.06
C HIS A 238 5.80 7.89 -7.41
N SER A 239 6.39 6.84 -7.98
CA SER A 239 7.65 6.24 -7.54
C SER A 239 8.86 6.64 -8.41
N ILE A 240 8.63 7.46 -9.45
CA ILE A 240 9.67 8.05 -10.30
C ILE A 240 9.59 9.57 -10.28
N PHE A 241 10.73 10.23 -10.36
CA PHE A 241 10.86 11.67 -10.19
C PHE A 241 11.90 12.25 -11.18
N PRO A 242 11.75 13.51 -11.59
CA PRO A 242 12.76 14.16 -12.41
C PRO A 242 14.09 14.31 -11.65
N ALA A 243 15.20 14.28 -12.38
CA ALA A 243 16.53 14.54 -11.83
C ALA A 243 16.55 15.87 -11.04
N GLY A 244 17.01 15.81 -9.80
CA GLY A 244 17.05 16.93 -8.87
C GLY A 244 15.87 17.01 -7.90
N PHE A 245 14.87 16.11 -8.01
CA PHE A 245 13.73 16.08 -7.10
C PHE A 245 14.16 15.97 -5.63
N CYS A 246 15.06 15.04 -5.30
CA CYS A 246 15.56 14.85 -3.95
C CYS A 246 16.25 16.11 -3.42
N LYS A 247 17.14 16.70 -4.22
CA LYS A 247 17.85 17.94 -3.86
C LYS A 247 16.88 19.10 -3.61
N ASN A 248 15.86 19.27 -4.46
CA ASN A 248 14.90 20.37 -4.36
C ASN A 248 13.95 20.22 -3.16
N ASN A 249 13.85 19.02 -2.61
CA ASN A 249 12.93 18.71 -1.51
C ASN A 249 13.66 18.28 -0.23
N ASP A 250 14.97 18.52 -0.12
CA ASP A 250 15.79 18.12 1.03
C ASP A 250 15.70 16.61 1.37
N ILE A 251 15.61 15.76 0.36
CA ILE A 251 15.67 14.30 0.50
C ILE A 251 17.09 13.83 0.18
N GLU A 252 17.60 12.89 0.96
CA GLU A 252 18.87 12.23 0.67
C GLU A 252 18.71 11.33 -0.56
N LEU A 253 19.45 11.67 -1.62
CA LEU A 253 19.55 10.86 -2.83
C LEU A 253 20.64 9.81 -2.63
N THR A 254 20.32 8.54 -2.88
CA THR A 254 21.34 7.49 -2.97
C THR A 254 22.07 7.63 -4.31
N PRO A 255 23.36 8.01 -4.32
CA PRO A 255 24.10 8.20 -5.55
C PRO A 255 24.44 6.84 -6.19
N PRO A 256 24.85 6.81 -7.47
CA PRO A 256 25.31 5.59 -8.10
C PRO A 256 26.51 4.98 -7.38
N LYS A 257 26.66 3.65 -7.43
CA LYS A 257 27.77 2.95 -6.78
C LYS A 257 29.13 3.57 -7.18
N GLY A 258 29.94 3.90 -6.17
CA GLY A 258 31.26 4.53 -6.36
C GLY A 258 31.25 6.07 -6.41
N TYR A 259 30.09 6.71 -6.23
CA TYR A 259 29.99 8.16 -6.05
C TYR A 259 29.77 8.50 -4.57
N ASP A 260 30.40 9.58 -4.11
CA ASP A 260 30.16 10.15 -2.79
C ASP A 260 28.90 11.03 -2.82
N ALA A 261 27.96 10.79 -1.91
CA ALA A 261 26.70 11.54 -1.81
C ALA A 261 26.92 13.05 -1.62
N LYS A 262 28.00 13.46 -0.91
CA LYS A 262 28.31 14.88 -0.67
C LYS A 262 28.85 15.60 -1.90
N ILE A 263 29.40 14.85 -2.86
CA ILE A 263 30.07 15.39 -4.05
C ILE A 263 29.20 15.18 -5.30
N PHE A 264 28.23 14.27 -5.25
CA PHE A 264 27.37 13.95 -6.37
C PHE A 264 26.62 15.20 -6.90
N SER A 265 26.69 15.39 -8.22
CA SER A 265 25.99 16.45 -8.93
C SER A 265 25.42 15.89 -10.22
N TRP A 266 24.12 16.09 -10.43
CA TRP A 266 23.42 15.69 -11.65
C TRP A 266 24.10 16.26 -12.90
N ALA A 267 24.54 17.52 -12.89
CA ALA A 267 25.21 18.13 -14.05
C ALA A 267 26.50 17.40 -14.43
N SER A 268 27.38 17.15 -13.45
CA SER A 268 28.64 16.44 -13.68
C SER A 268 28.41 14.98 -14.07
N TYR A 269 27.39 14.34 -13.49
CA TYR A 269 27.05 12.95 -13.78
C TYR A 269 26.50 12.78 -15.21
N LEU A 270 25.61 13.68 -15.65
CA LEU A 270 25.08 13.69 -17.01
C LEU A 270 26.19 13.96 -18.04
N ASP A 271 27.10 14.91 -17.78
CA ASP A 271 28.23 15.18 -18.68
C ASP A 271 29.20 13.99 -18.76
N LYS A 272 29.53 13.37 -17.62
CA LYS A 272 30.44 12.22 -17.57
C LYS A 272 29.86 11.00 -18.28
N THR A 273 28.57 10.76 -18.14
CA THR A 273 27.87 9.61 -18.76
C THR A 273 27.37 9.91 -20.18
N LYS A 274 27.54 11.14 -20.67
CA LYS A 274 27.02 11.60 -21.97
C LYS A 274 25.55 11.29 -22.18
N SER A 275 24.77 11.41 -21.11
CA SER A 275 23.35 11.10 -21.05
C SER A 275 22.50 12.36 -20.87
N LYS A 276 21.18 12.20 -20.94
CA LYS A 276 20.20 13.27 -20.71
C LYS A 276 19.26 12.87 -19.58
N SER A 277 18.84 13.83 -18.77
CA SER A 277 17.77 13.60 -17.80
C SER A 277 16.41 13.56 -18.51
N ALA A 278 15.50 12.73 -18.02
CA ALA A 278 14.11 12.74 -18.44
C ALA A 278 13.48 14.12 -18.17
N PRO A 279 12.82 14.75 -19.15
CA PRO A 279 12.20 16.07 -18.97
C PRO A 279 11.13 16.08 -17.86
N ALA A 280 11.14 17.09 -16.99
CA ALA A 280 10.19 17.23 -15.88
C ALA A 280 8.71 17.19 -16.32
N ARG A 281 8.40 17.64 -17.55
CA ARG A 281 7.04 17.58 -18.13
C ARG A 281 6.46 16.18 -18.29
N LEU A 282 7.29 15.12 -18.23
CA LEU A 282 6.85 13.73 -18.36
C LEU A 282 6.35 13.14 -17.05
N PHE A 283 6.61 13.80 -15.92
CA PHE A 283 6.26 13.29 -14.60
C PHE A 283 4.92 13.86 -14.13
N ASN A 284 4.15 13.05 -13.42
CA ASN A 284 2.89 13.49 -12.84
C ASN A 284 3.15 14.32 -11.57
N VAL A 285 2.87 15.63 -11.66
CA VAL A 285 3.09 16.62 -10.59
C VAL A 285 1.83 16.97 -9.79
N ASP A 286 0.73 16.26 -10.03
CA ASP A 286 -0.49 16.48 -9.25
C ASP A 286 -0.21 16.27 -7.75
N CYS A 287 -1.03 16.86 -6.87
CA CYS A 287 -0.91 16.67 -5.44
C CYS A 287 -2.29 16.87 -4.82
N PRO A 288 -2.97 15.79 -4.40
CA PRO A 288 -4.29 15.89 -3.85
C PRO A 288 -4.19 16.47 -2.44
N ASN A 289 -5.28 17.05 -1.95
CA ASN A 289 -5.38 17.39 -0.54
C ASN A 289 -5.66 16.12 0.28
N HIS A 290 -4.61 15.31 0.47
CA HIS A 290 -4.68 13.98 1.09
C HIS A 290 -4.91 14.02 2.61
N GLY A 291 -4.79 15.17 3.27
CA GLY A 291 -5.11 15.32 4.69
C GLY A 291 -4.12 14.73 5.71
N PHE A 292 -3.15 13.91 5.27
CA PHE A 292 -2.04 13.45 6.13
C PHE A 292 -1.29 14.61 6.79
N LYS A 293 -0.83 14.38 8.02
CA LYS A 293 0.02 15.30 8.79
C LYS A 293 1.20 14.52 9.38
N VAL A 294 2.34 15.17 9.54
CA VAL A 294 3.48 14.58 10.24
C VAL A 294 3.07 14.23 11.67
N GLY A 295 3.47 13.03 12.13
CA GLY A 295 3.19 12.51 13.46
C GLY A 295 1.89 11.70 13.59
N VAL A 296 1.04 11.62 12.55
CA VAL A 296 -0.16 10.78 12.62
C VAL A 296 0.21 9.30 12.61
N LYS A 297 -0.51 8.51 13.43
CA LYS A 297 -0.38 7.06 13.50
C LYS A 297 -1.22 6.40 12.41
N ILE A 298 -0.66 5.36 11.80
CA ILE A 298 -1.28 4.53 10.77
C ILE A 298 -0.85 3.08 10.99
N GLU A 299 -1.50 2.17 10.27
CA GLU A 299 -1.03 0.81 10.08
C GLU A 299 -0.41 0.74 8.68
N ALA A 300 0.83 0.27 8.55
CA ALA A 300 1.54 0.25 7.27
C ALA A 300 2.13 -1.14 6.99
N VAL A 301 2.06 -1.55 5.74
CA VAL A 301 2.74 -2.77 5.27
C VAL A 301 4.24 -2.54 5.28
N ASP A 302 5.00 -3.52 5.75
CA ASP A 302 6.43 -3.55 5.46
C ASP A 302 6.63 -4.01 4.00
N LEU A 303 7.06 -3.11 3.11
CA LEU A 303 7.24 -3.44 1.70
C LEU A 303 8.37 -4.45 1.45
N MET A 304 9.29 -4.63 2.40
CA MET A 304 10.33 -5.67 2.37
C MET A 304 9.81 -7.03 2.83
N GLU A 305 8.83 -7.04 3.73
CA GLU A 305 8.12 -8.25 4.18
C GLU A 305 6.59 -8.04 4.13
N PRO A 306 5.95 -8.07 2.94
CA PRO A 306 4.56 -7.62 2.77
C PRO A 306 3.48 -8.44 3.49
N ARG A 307 3.88 -9.53 4.16
CA ARG A 307 3.02 -10.26 5.11
C ARG A 307 2.79 -9.46 6.39
N LEU A 308 3.73 -8.59 6.79
CA LEU A 308 3.66 -7.80 8.00
C LEU A 308 2.90 -6.49 7.75
N ILE A 309 1.99 -6.17 8.67
CA ILE A 309 1.41 -4.84 8.82
C ILE A 309 1.79 -4.37 10.22
N CYS A 310 2.40 -3.20 10.31
CA CYS A 310 3.08 -2.72 11.49
C CYS A 310 2.46 -1.40 11.98
N VAL A 311 2.56 -1.14 13.28
CA VAL A 311 2.31 0.19 13.83
C VAL A 311 3.34 1.17 13.26
N ALA A 312 2.86 2.24 12.63
CA ALA A 312 3.72 3.19 11.94
C ALA A 312 3.27 4.64 12.13
N THR A 313 4.20 5.56 11.82
CA THR A 313 4.02 7.00 11.91
C THR A 313 4.39 7.68 10.60
N VAL A 314 3.60 8.64 10.15
CA VAL A 314 4.01 9.53 9.05
C VAL A 314 5.10 10.47 9.56
N LYS A 315 6.36 10.18 9.23
CA LYS A 315 7.55 10.93 9.68
C LYS A 315 7.78 12.21 8.88
N ARG A 316 7.48 12.17 7.57
CA ARG A 316 7.68 13.30 6.66
C ARG A 316 6.68 13.27 5.53
N ILE A 317 6.36 14.45 4.99
CA ILE A 317 5.48 14.64 3.83
C ILE A 317 6.22 15.55 2.84
N VAL A 318 6.33 15.11 1.59
CA VAL A 318 6.89 15.86 0.47
C VAL A 318 5.91 15.79 -0.68
N HIS A 319 5.08 16.83 -0.83
CA HIS A 319 3.91 16.79 -1.71
C HIS A 319 3.05 15.54 -1.36
N ARG A 320 2.77 14.67 -2.34
CA ARG A 320 2.07 13.39 -2.14
C ARG A 320 2.94 12.26 -1.58
N LEU A 321 4.26 12.43 -1.51
CA LEU A 321 5.16 11.38 -1.01
C LEU A 321 5.25 11.41 0.52
N LEU A 322 5.04 10.26 1.15
CA LEU A 322 5.07 10.08 2.61
C LEU A 322 6.30 9.25 3.00
N ARG A 323 7.04 9.71 4.02
CA ARG A 323 8.03 8.89 4.72
C ARG A 323 7.33 8.21 5.89
N ILE A 324 7.24 6.89 5.84
CA ILE A 324 6.63 6.08 6.89
C ILE A 324 7.74 5.52 7.78
N HIS A 325 7.60 5.75 9.08
CA HIS A 325 8.47 5.22 10.12
C HIS A 325 7.76 4.08 10.85
N PHE A 326 8.42 2.95 11.05
CA PHE A 326 7.90 1.84 11.84
C PHE A 326 8.27 2.03 13.31
N ASP A 327 7.27 2.17 14.17
CA ASP A 327 7.49 2.54 15.56
C ASP A 327 8.34 1.46 16.29
N GLY A 328 9.40 1.88 16.97
CA GLY A 328 10.33 0.99 17.69
C GLY A 328 11.50 0.46 16.86
N TRP A 329 11.49 0.69 15.55
CA TRP A 329 12.58 0.34 14.63
C TRP A 329 13.49 1.52 14.33
N ASP A 330 14.69 1.23 13.83
CA ASP A 330 15.65 2.26 13.44
C ASP A 330 15.22 2.97 12.15
N SER A 331 15.64 4.23 11.96
CA SER A 331 15.19 5.04 10.81
C SER A 331 15.67 4.53 9.44
N GLU A 332 16.60 3.57 9.42
CA GLU A 332 17.04 2.87 8.21
C GLU A 332 15.92 2.03 7.57
N TYR A 333 14.93 1.60 8.36
CA TYR A 333 13.77 0.84 7.90
C TYR A 333 12.62 1.73 7.41
N ASP A 334 12.73 3.06 7.53
CA ASP A 334 11.68 3.95 7.07
C ASP A 334 11.48 3.83 5.55
N GLN A 335 10.24 3.84 5.07
CA GLN A 335 9.90 3.60 3.67
C GLN A 335 9.23 4.82 3.03
N TRP A 336 9.51 5.06 1.75
CA TRP A 336 8.80 6.05 0.94
C TRP A 336 7.58 5.41 0.27
N VAL A 337 6.40 6.01 0.46
CA VAL A 337 5.14 5.57 -0.18
C VAL A 337 4.35 6.77 -0.67
N ASP A 338 3.55 6.58 -1.72
CA ASP A 338 2.59 7.59 -2.16
C ASP A 338 1.42 7.72 -1.16
N CYS A 339 0.82 8.90 -1.04
CA CYS A 339 -0.31 9.15 -0.15
C CYS A 339 -1.58 8.38 -0.51
N GLU A 340 -1.71 7.88 -1.74
CA GLU A 340 -2.80 7.02 -2.19
C GLU A 340 -2.35 5.55 -2.30
N SER A 341 -1.21 5.20 -1.70
CA SER A 341 -0.71 3.83 -1.65
C SER A 341 -1.76 2.88 -1.06
N PRO A 342 -2.00 1.71 -1.67
CA PRO A 342 -2.93 0.72 -1.13
C PRO A 342 -2.36 -0.09 0.05
N ASP A 343 -1.12 0.23 0.46
CA ASP A 343 -0.35 -0.47 1.49
C ASP A 343 -0.21 0.35 2.80
N ILE A 344 -0.99 1.44 2.94
CA ILE A 344 -1.20 2.16 4.20
C ILE A 344 -2.67 2.15 4.59
N TYR A 345 -2.95 1.97 5.87
CA TYR A 345 -4.29 1.75 6.42
C TYR A 345 -4.55 2.64 7.65
N PRO A 346 -5.83 2.99 7.91
CA PRO A 346 -6.18 3.70 9.14
C PRO A 346 -5.99 2.81 10.38
N VAL A 347 -5.77 3.44 11.53
CA VAL A 347 -5.72 2.74 12.83
C VAL A 347 -7.02 1.98 13.07
N GLY A 348 -6.92 0.70 13.44
CA GLY A 348 -8.04 -0.21 13.64
C GLY A 348 -8.42 -1.02 12.40
N TRP A 349 -7.68 -0.90 11.29
CA TRP A 349 -7.94 -1.67 10.07
C TRP A 349 -7.66 -3.16 10.27
N CYS A 350 -6.52 -3.50 10.89
CA CYS A 350 -6.15 -4.88 11.23
C CYS A 350 -7.20 -5.52 12.14
N GLU A 351 -7.66 -4.82 13.17
CA GLU A 351 -8.74 -5.25 14.06
C GLU A 351 -10.04 -5.49 13.28
N LEU A 352 -10.42 -4.55 12.41
CA LEU A 352 -11.65 -4.61 11.62
C LEU A 352 -11.68 -5.79 10.65
N ILE A 353 -10.55 -6.05 9.98
CA ILE A 353 -10.41 -7.08 8.96
C ILE A 353 -10.07 -8.46 9.56
N GLY A 354 -9.57 -8.50 10.79
CA GLY A 354 -9.03 -9.71 11.40
C GLY A 354 -7.62 -10.06 10.89
N TYR A 355 -6.83 -9.06 10.50
CA TYR A 355 -5.43 -9.21 10.13
C TYR A 355 -4.51 -8.96 11.32
N GLN A 356 -3.37 -9.64 11.41
CA GLN A 356 -2.43 -9.47 12.51
C GLN A 356 -1.65 -8.15 12.38
N LEU A 357 -1.77 -7.27 13.38
CA LEU A 357 -0.95 -6.08 13.53
C LEU A 357 0.32 -6.40 14.33
N GLN A 358 1.48 -6.00 13.80
CA GLN A 358 2.75 -6.11 14.51
C GLN A 358 2.91 -4.93 15.49
N PRO A 359 3.14 -5.19 16.78
CA PRO A 359 3.36 -4.14 17.77
C PRO A 359 4.72 -3.47 17.58
N PRO A 360 4.94 -2.26 18.13
CA PRO A 360 6.26 -1.66 18.19
C PRO A 360 7.25 -2.55 18.94
N VAL A 361 8.48 -2.67 18.43
CA VAL A 361 9.53 -3.42 19.13
C VAL A 361 9.89 -2.70 20.43
N THR A 362 9.85 -3.41 21.55
CA THR A 362 10.37 -2.88 22.82
C THR A 362 11.87 -3.12 22.89
N THR A 363 12.63 -2.16 23.41
CA THR A 363 14.11 -2.19 23.47
C THR A 363 14.71 -3.41 24.21
N GLY A 364 13.90 -4.27 24.84
CA GLY A 364 14.34 -5.50 25.51
C GLY A 364 14.40 -6.74 24.61
N GLU A 365 13.81 -6.73 23.41
CA GLU A 365 13.74 -7.90 22.51
C GLU A 365 14.78 -7.88 21.38
N LYS A 366 15.53 -6.77 21.21
CA LYS A 366 16.62 -6.67 20.21
C LYS A 366 17.83 -7.59 20.49
N ASN A 367 17.83 -8.35 21.58
CA ASN A 367 18.95 -9.21 22.05
C ASN A 367 18.58 -10.71 22.14
N LYS A 368 17.64 -11.22 21.35
CA LYS A 368 17.38 -12.67 21.27
C LYS A 368 17.53 -13.22 19.87
#